data_AF-A0A3N4LUB5-F1
#
_entry.id   AF-A0A3N4LUB5-F1
#
_cell.length_a   1.000
_cell.length_b   1.000
_cell.length_c   1.000
_cell.angle_alpha   90.00
_cell.angle_beta   90.00
_cell.angle_gamma   90.00
#
_symmetry.space_group_name_H-M   'P 1'
#
loop_
_entity.id
_entity.type
_entity.pdbx_description
1 polymer ?
#
loop_
_entity_poly.entity_id
_entity_poly.type
_entity_poly.pdbx_seq_one_letter_code
_entity_poly.pdbx_strand_id
1 'polypeptide(L)'
;GLTLGLMSIDMTRLHVLSVSGTPKQRRMANKILPVKKYPYFLLCSLLIASVLVNEMLPIMNTKLFGESYKALFISAALVIVFGEIIPQAIFPRYALELGSTMIWYGASSYWTRVLALLTWVRLVYLCMVVCCVPAALLSGALYYTLRGSGSTQNMFTAEELITFIELHSEDHINGNGGTLETRTVALIRNIVEAQEKVVGDVAKKLESVYMVNGQLELSKAQLQKILSWGFSKIPVYETGADVYEDSGLPKMRFLGHVQIRVKRCRSLTLLGG
;
A
#
# COMPACT_ATOMS: atom_id res chain seq x y z
N GLY A 1 4.29 15.62 -20.82
CA GLY A 1 5.16 15.13 -19.74
C GLY A 1 4.66 15.44 -18.32
N LEU A 2 4.47 16.72 -17.99
CA LEU A 2 4.14 17.18 -16.63
C LEU A 2 2.81 16.60 -16.08
N THR A 3 1.77 16.46 -16.91
CA THR A 3 0.50 15.84 -16.55
C THR A 3 0.67 14.40 -16.08
N LEU A 4 1.41 13.59 -16.84
CA LEU A 4 1.75 12.22 -16.48
C LEU A 4 2.60 12.19 -15.21
N GLY A 5 3.62 13.05 -15.11
CA GLY A 5 4.51 13.09 -13.94
C GLY A 5 3.80 13.44 -12.63
N LEU A 6 2.97 14.48 -12.61
CA LEU A 6 2.24 14.91 -11.40
C LEU A 6 1.09 13.97 -11.03
N MET A 7 0.37 13.43 -12.02
CA MET A 7 -0.74 12.50 -11.78
C MET A 7 -0.25 11.09 -11.40
N SER A 8 0.93 10.68 -11.88
CA SER A 8 1.54 9.40 -11.54
C SER A 8 2.13 9.35 -10.13
N ILE A 9 2.35 10.48 -9.45
CA ILE A 9 2.74 10.47 -8.04
C ILE A 9 1.58 9.86 -7.27
N ASP A 10 1.77 8.77 -6.53
CA ASP A 10 0.71 8.19 -5.69
C ASP A 10 0.46 9.04 -4.43
N MET A 11 -0.80 9.18 -4.00
CA MET A 11 -1.16 9.90 -2.77
C MET A 11 -0.53 9.25 -1.54
N THR A 12 -0.54 7.92 -1.50
CA THR A 12 0.01 7.14 -0.39
C THR A 12 1.51 7.38 -0.25
N ARG A 13 2.24 7.27 -1.37
CA ARG A 13 3.68 7.56 -1.42
C ARG A 13 4.01 9.01 -1.05
N LEU A 14 3.21 9.97 -1.50
CA LEU A 14 3.39 11.39 -1.16
C LEU A 14 3.18 11.65 0.34
N HIS A 15 2.21 10.98 0.97
CA HIS A 15 1.98 11.06 2.41
C HIS A 15 3.10 10.37 3.20
N VAL A 16 3.60 9.23 2.74
CA VAL A 16 4.77 8.59 3.36
C VAL A 16 5.98 9.52 3.30
N LEU A 17 6.23 10.17 2.15
CA LEU A 17 7.31 11.16 1.97
C LEU A 17 7.14 12.42 2.83
N SER A 18 5.90 12.83 3.14
CA SER A 18 5.65 14.00 4.02
C SER A 18 5.92 13.71 5.50
N VAL A 19 5.99 12.44 5.89
CA VAL A 19 6.24 12.02 7.27
C VAL A 19 7.67 11.50 7.45
N SER A 20 8.11 10.61 6.56
CA SER A 20 9.37 9.85 6.68
C SER A 20 10.49 10.32 5.75
N GLY A 21 10.20 11.24 4.82
CA GLY A 21 11.19 11.74 3.86
C GLY A 21 12.22 12.69 4.46
N THR A 22 13.28 12.98 3.70
CA THR A 22 14.29 13.99 4.07
C THR A 22 13.65 15.37 4.31
N PRO A 23 14.26 16.29 5.09
CA PRO A 23 13.68 17.60 5.37
C PRO A 23 13.36 18.41 4.11
N LYS A 24 14.12 18.23 3.01
CA LYS A 24 13.80 18.83 1.71
C LYS A 24 12.57 18.17 1.07
N GLN A 25 12.53 16.84 0.99
CA GLN A 25 11.39 16.09 0.42
C GLN A 25 10.10 16.32 1.20
N ARG A 26 10.16 16.40 2.53
CA ARG A 26 9.02 16.70 3.39
C ARG A 26 8.40 18.06 3.09
N ARG A 27 9.24 19.09 2.88
CA ARG A 27 8.78 20.43 2.46
C ARG A 27 8.13 20.41 1.07
N MET A 28 8.68 19.63 0.13
CA MET A 28 8.10 19.49 -1.22
C MET A 28 6.76 18.75 -1.20
N ALA A 29 6.69 17.63 -0.46
CA ALA A 29 5.48 16.83 -0.31
C ALA A 29 4.34 17.63 0.33
N ASN A 30 4.63 18.38 1.40
CA ASN A 30 3.65 19.26 2.07
C ASN A 30 3.14 20.40 1.19
N LYS A 31 3.92 20.84 0.18
CA LYS A 31 3.48 21.85 -0.78
C LYS A 31 2.59 21.28 -1.89
N ILE A 32 2.83 20.02 -2.29
CA ILE A 32 2.10 19.37 -3.37
C ILE A 32 0.78 18.74 -2.88
N LEU A 33 0.74 18.28 -1.64
CA LEU A 33 -0.45 17.72 -0.97
C LEU A 33 -1.74 18.54 -1.17
N PRO A 34 -1.78 19.87 -0.91
CA PRO A 34 -3.01 20.65 -1.07
C PRO A 34 -3.46 20.80 -2.53
N VAL A 35 -2.53 20.81 -3.48
CA VAL A 35 -2.84 20.94 -4.91
C VAL A 35 -3.48 19.66 -5.44
N LYS A 36 -3.02 18.51 -4.96
CA LYS A 36 -3.55 17.21 -5.37
C LYS A 36 -4.93 16.89 -4.75
N LYS A 37 -5.42 17.71 -3.82
CA LYS A 37 -6.79 17.63 -3.27
C LYS A 37 -7.86 17.84 -4.35
N TYR A 38 -7.54 18.54 -5.44
CA TYR A 38 -8.43 18.78 -6.58
C TYR A 38 -7.83 18.22 -7.87
N PRO A 39 -7.77 16.88 -8.02
CA PRO A 39 -7.03 16.23 -9.12
C PRO A 39 -7.61 16.58 -10.49
N TYR A 40 -8.94 16.68 -10.61
CA TYR A 40 -9.60 17.02 -11.86
C TYR A 40 -9.31 18.47 -12.31
N PHE A 41 -9.22 19.43 -11.39
CA PHE A 41 -8.89 20.82 -11.72
C PHE A 41 -7.43 20.94 -12.22
N LEU A 42 -6.52 20.25 -11.55
CA LEU A 42 -5.12 20.19 -11.96
C LEU A 42 -4.98 19.48 -13.33
N LEU A 43 -5.72 18.38 -13.54
CA LEU A 43 -5.73 17.64 -14.80
C LEU A 43 -6.23 18.50 -15.95
N CYS A 44 -7.38 19.17 -15.80
CA CYS A 44 -7.94 20.02 -16.84
C CYS A 44 -7.07 21.24 -17.16
N SER A 45 -6.51 21.91 -16.15
CA SER A 45 -5.61 23.05 -16.39
C SER A 45 -4.33 22.64 -17.12
N LEU A 46 -3.74 21.51 -16.75
CA LEU A 46 -2.58 20.94 -17.45
C LEU A 46 -2.91 20.47 -18.86
N LEU A 47 -4.08 19.86 -19.08
CA LEU A 47 -4.55 19.43 -20.40
C LEU A 47 -4.76 20.63 -21.33
N ILE A 48 -5.47 21.65 -20.87
CA ILE A 48 -5.70 22.87 -21.66
C ILE A 48 -4.37 23.53 -22.02
N ALA A 49 -3.45 23.68 -21.05
CA ALA A 49 -2.13 24.23 -21.31
C ALA A 49 -1.35 23.40 -22.33
N SER A 50 -1.40 22.07 -22.24
CA SER A 50 -0.70 21.19 -23.19
C SER A 50 -1.28 21.25 -24.61
N VAL A 51 -2.61 21.27 -24.74
CA VAL A 51 -3.28 21.39 -26.05
C VAL A 51 -3.01 22.75 -26.66
N LEU A 52 -3.08 23.83 -25.88
CA LEU A 52 -2.77 25.18 -26.36
C LEU A 52 -1.33 25.29 -26.85
N VAL A 53 -0.34 24.77 -26.13
CA VAL A 53 1.06 24.80 -26.58
C VAL A 53 1.26 23.98 -27.86
N ASN A 54 0.62 22.80 -27.93
CA ASN A 54 0.72 21.92 -29.09
C ASN A 54 0.09 22.51 -30.35
N GLU A 55 -0.95 23.33 -30.22
CA GLU A 55 -1.61 24.02 -31.34
C GLU A 55 -0.95 25.36 -31.70
N MET A 56 -0.49 26.12 -30.70
CA MET A 56 0.13 27.43 -30.92
C MET A 56 1.47 27.33 -31.64
N LEU A 57 2.24 26.25 -31.40
CA LEU A 57 3.58 26.09 -31.97
C LEU A 57 3.56 25.90 -33.50
N PRO A 58 2.72 25.02 -34.08
CA PRO A 58 2.49 24.96 -35.53
C PRO A 58 1.96 26.27 -36.13
N ILE A 59 1.03 26.96 -35.45
CA ILE A 59 0.46 28.24 -35.92
C ILE A 59 1.53 29.34 -35.98
N MET A 60 2.44 29.39 -35.00
CA MET A 60 3.58 30.32 -35.05
C MET A 60 4.57 29.93 -36.14
N ASN A 61 4.85 28.64 -36.31
CA ASN A 61 5.83 28.16 -37.28
C ASN A 61 5.42 28.43 -38.74
N THR A 62 4.13 28.25 -39.04
CA THR A 62 3.57 28.57 -40.37
C THR A 62 3.67 30.06 -40.71
N LYS A 63 3.55 30.95 -39.72
CA LYS A 63 3.75 32.41 -39.90
C LYS A 63 5.22 32.80 -40.10
N LEU A 64 6.16 32.05 -39.53
CA LEU A 64 7.59 32.34 -39.60
C LEU A 64 8.26 31.81 -40.87
N PHE A 65 7.88 30.62 -41.33
CA PHE A 65 8.62 29.91 -42.39
C PHE A 65 7.99 30.00 -43.78
N GLY A 66 6.74 30.48 -43.91
CA GLY A 66 6.07 30.79 -45.18
C GLY A 66 5.76 29.60 -46.11
N GLU A 67 6.61 28.57 -46.13
CA GLU A 67 6.42 27.32 -46.85
C GLU A 67 5.65 26.30 -45.99
N SER A 68 4.38 26.08 -46.33
CA SER A 68 3.43 25.31 -45.51
C SER A 68 3.87 23.88 -45.17
N TYR A 69 4.55 23.18 -46.08
CA TYR A 69 4.96 21.79 -45.85
C TYR A 69 6.21 21.70 -44.95
N LYS A 70 7.23 22.55 -45.15
CA LYS A 70 8.41 22.62 -44.27
C LYS A 70 8.01 23.03 -42.85
N ALA A 71 7.13 24.02 -42.72
CA ALA A 71 6.63 24.48 -41.43
C ALA A 71 5.86 23.38 -40.67
N LEU A 72 5.15 22.50 -41.39
CA LEU A 72 4.44 21.36 -40.83
C LEU A 72 5.41 20.30 -40.29
N PHE A 73 6.38 19.86 -41.10
CA PHE A 73 7.34 18.84 -40.66
C PHE A 73 8.25 19.33 -39.53
N ILE A 74 8.70 20.58 -39.60
CA ILE A 74 9.54 21.19 -38.56
C ILE A 74 8.74 21.35 -37.27
N SER A 75 7.48 21.82 -37.33
CA SER A 75 6.68 21.98 -36.11
C SER A 75 6.30 20.64 -35.48
N ALA A 76 5.94 19.63 -36.28
CA ALA A 76 5.68 18.28 -35.80
C ALA A 76 6.90 17.65 -35.10
N ALA A 77 8.09 17.77 -35.70
CA ALA A 77 9.33 17.29 -35.07
C ALA A 77 9.63 18.03 -33.75
N LEU A 78 9.40 19.35 -33.71
CA LEU A 78 9.64 20.15 -32.51
C LEU A 78 8.67 19.80 -31.38
N VAL A 79 7.38 19.60 -31.68
CA VAL A 79 6.36 19.18 -30.70
C VAL A 79 6.69 17.79 -30.15
N ILE A 80 7.03 16.83 -31.01
CA ILE A 80 7.37 15.46 -30.57
C ILE A 80 8.60 15.47 -29.65
N VAL A 81 9.68 16.15 -30.06
CA VAL A 81 10.92 16.13 -29.29
C VAL A 81 10.82 16.97 -28.01
N PHE A 82 10.41 18.24 -28.11
CA PHE A 82 10.42 19.18 -26.99
C PHE A 82 9.11 19.22 -26.19
N GLY A 83 7.97 18.88 -26.80
CA GLY A 83 6.65 18.86 -26.14
C GLY A 83 6.32 17.50 -25.50
N GLU A 84 6.77 16.41 -26.11
CA GLU A 84 6.40 15.06 -25.67
C GLU A 84 7.59 14.29 -25.08
N ILE A 85 8.60 13.95 -25.88
CA ILE A 85 9.67 13.01 -25.51
C ILE A 85 10.51 13.55 -24.35
N ILE A 86 11.11 14.74 -24.50
CA ILE A 86 11.98 15.33 -23.46
C ILE A 86 11.19 15.54 -22.15
N PRO A 87 9.99 16.16 -22.18
CA PRO A 87 9.14 16.25 -21.00
C PRO A 87 8.78 14.89 -20.37
N GLN A 88 8.36 13.91 -21.16
CA GLN A 88 7.98 12.59 -20.63
C GLN A 88 9.17 11.83 -20.05
N ALA A 89 10.39 12.06 -20.52
CA ALA A 89 11.58 11.43 -19.96
C ALA A 89 12.04 12.09 -18.63
N ILE A 90 11.93 13.41 -18.52
CA ILE A 90 12.45 14.17 -17.37
C ILE A 90 11.43 14.29 -16.25
N PHE A 91 10.18 14.64 -16.57
CA PHE A 91 9.19 14.99 -15.54
C PHE A 91 8.89 13.84 -14.57
N PRO A 92 8.76 12.56 -14.96
CA PRO A 92 8.52 11.48 -13.99
C PRO A 92 9.63 11.31 -12.96
N ARG A 93 10.89 11.62 -13.30
CA ARG A 93 12.04 11.52 -12.40
C ARG A 93 12.15 12.71 -11.44
N TYR A 94 11.75 13.90 -11.88
CA TYR A 94 11.86 15.15 -11.12
C TYR A 94 10.50 15.77 -10.76
N ALA A 95 9.39 15.01 -10.87
CA ALA A 95 8.03 15.53 -10.71
C ALA A 95 7.83 16.23 -9.36
N LEU A 96 8.45 15.70 -8.30
CA LEU A 96 8.37 16.25 -6.96
C LEU A 96 9.13 17.59 -6.83
N GLU A 97 10.33 17.68 -7.40
CA GLU A 97 11.16 18.89 -7.34
C GLU A 97 10.60 19.99 -8.24
N LEU A 98 10.29 19.67 -9.50
CA LEU A 98 9.71 20.60 -10.47
C LEU A 98 8.31 21.03 -10.08
N GLY A 99 7.47 20.11 -9.58
CA GLY A 99 6.14 20.43 -9.07
C GLY A 99 6.19 21.42 -7.91
N SER A 100 7.08 21.19 -6.94
CA SER A 100 7.23 22.10 -5.80
C SER A 100 7.79 23.47 -6.19
N THR A 101 8.66 23.50 -7.21
CA THR A 101 9.33 24.72 -7.69
C THR A 101 8.40 25.56 -8.57
N MET A 102 7.62 24.94 -9.46
CA MET A 102 6.59 25.64 -10.24
C MET A 102 5.50 26.24 -9.36
N ILE A 103 5.10 25.55 -8.30
CA ILE A 103 4.18 26.10 -7.29
C ILE A 103 4.84 27.28 -6.56
N TRP A 104 6.15 27.24 -6.28
CA TRP A 104 6.87 28.33 -5.63
C TRP A 104 7.01 29.58 -6.51
N TYR A 105 7.34 29.44 -7.80
CA TYR A 105 7.36 30.58 -8.73
C TYR A 105 5.95 31.18 -8.95
N GLY A 106 4.90 30.36 -8.94
CA GLY A 106 3.51 30.83 -8.95
C GLY A 106 3.05 31.49 -7.63
N ALA A 107 3.62 31.08 -6.49
CA ALA A 107 3.27 31.60 -5.16
C ALA A 107 4.09 32.83 -4.73
N SER A 108 5.33 32.98 -5.21
CA SER A 108 6.25 34.05 -4.77
C SER A 108 6.02 35.40 -5.47
N SER A 109 5.17 35.45 -6.50
CA SER A 109 4.93 36.66 -7.28
C SER A 109 3.53 37.22 -7.03
N TYR A 110 3.40 37.97 -5.94
CA TYR A 110 2.17 38.69 -5.59
C TYR A 110 1.69 39.62 -6.74
N TRP A 111 2.63 40.16 -7.52
CA TRP A 111 2.37 41.04 -8.66
C TRP A 111 1.79 40.33 -9.89
N THR A 112 2.19 39.06 -10.13
CA THR A 112 1.65 38.26 -11.26
C THR A 112 0.26 37.72 -10.94
N ARG A 113 -0.05 37.48 -9.66
CA ARG A 113 -1.40 37.08 -9.23
C ARG A 113 -2.42 38.19 -9.48
N VAL A 114 -2.17 39.46 -9.16
CA VAL A 114 -3.24 40.47 -9.31
C VAL A 114 -3.62 40.75 -10.77
N LEU A 115 -2.65 40.80 -11.69
CA LEU A 115 -2.92 41.12 -13.10
C LEU A 115 -3.34 39.89 -13.94
N ALA A 116 -2.80 38.69 -13.67
CA ALA A 116 -3.20 37.46 -14.35
C ALA A 116 -4.45 36.79 -13.72
N LEU A 117 -4.68 36.92 -12.41
CA LEU A 117 -5.87 36.32 -11.75
C LEU A 117 -7.16 37.09 -12.04
N LEU A 118 -7.10 38.31 -12.60
CA LEU A 118 -8.30 39.04 -13.00
C LEU A 118 -8.72 38.77 -14.46
N THR A 119 -7.74 38.59 -15.34
CA THR A 119 -7.94 38.42 -16.80
C THR A 119 -7.83 36.94 -17.22
N TRP A 120 -6.78 36.24 -16.81
CA TRP A 120 -6.54 34.84 -17.12
C TRP A 120 -7.44 33.90 -16.30
N VAL A 121 -7.71 34.16 -15.02
CA VAL A 121 -8.63 33.29 -14.25
C VAL A 121 -10.07 33.46 -14.69
N ARG A 122 -10.53 34.64 -15.16
CA ARG A 122 -11.88 34.75 -15.74
C ARG A 122 -11.99 34.04 -17.09
N LEU A 123 -11.00 34.19 -17.98
CA LEU A 123 -10.99 33.53 -19.28
C LEU A 123 -10.84 32.00 -19.13
N VAL A 124 -9.91 31.55 -18.29
CA VAL A 124 -9.70 30.13 -18.01
C VAL A 124 -10.87 29.58 -17.21
N TYR A 125 -11.44 30.26 -16.22
CA TYR A 125 -12.64 29.79 -15.51
C TYR A 125 -13.85 29.71 -16.44
N LEU A 126 -14.00 30.65 -17.38
CA LEU A 126 -15.10 30.60 -18.36
C LEU A 126 -14.89 29.47 -19.37
N CYS A 127 -13.70 29.32 -19.95
CA CYS A 127 -13.36 28.16 -20.79
C CYS A 127 -13.43 26.83 -20.01
N MET A 128 -13.08 26.83 -18.72
CA MET A 128 -13.07 25.65 -17.89
C MET A 128 -14.48 25.30 -17.40
N VAL A 129 -15.39 26.25 -17.16
CA VAL A 129 -16.81 25.95 -16.96
C VAL A 129 -17.44 25.42 -18.27
N VAL A 130 -17.15 26.05 -19.42
CA VAL A 130 -17.70 25.64 -20.72
C VAL A 130 -17.18 24.27 -21.17
N CYS A 131 -15.90 23.94 -20.93
CA CYS A 131 -15.34 22.64 -21.32
C CYS A 131 -15.42 21.57 -20.21
N CYS A 132 -15.32 21.94 -18.93
CA CYS A 132 -15.31 20.97 -17.82
C CYS A 132 -16.71 20.51 -17.44
N VAL A 133 -17.78 21.31 -17.63
CA VAL A 133 -19.16 20.83 -17.40
C VAL A 133 -19.51 19.66 -18.33
N PRO A 134 -19.33 19.75 -19.66
CA PRO A 134 -19.61 18.62 -20.55
C PRO A 134 -18.61 17.47 -20.35
N ALA A 135 -17.33 17.74 -20.07
CA ALA A 135 -16.35 16.69 -19.78
C ALA A 135 -16.61 15.97 -18.44
N ALA A 136 -17.11 16.68 -17.42
CA ALA A 136 -17.52 16.11 -16.13
C ALA A 136 -18.81 15.30 -16.26
N LEU A 137 -19.76 15.74 -17.10
CA LEU A 137 -20.95 14.97 -17.41
C LEU A 137 -20.60 13.69 -18.19
N LEU A 138 -19.70 13.80 -19.18
CA LEU A 138 -19.24 12.67 -19.98
C LEU A 138 -18.44 11.67 -19.14
N SER A 139 -17.48 12.15 -18.35
CA SER A 139 -16.70 11.29 -17.45
C SER A 139 -17.54 10.73 -16.33
N GLY A 140 -18.53 11.45 -15.81
CA GLY A 140 -19.50 10.96 -14.84
C GLY A 140 -20.42 9.88 -15.41
N ALA A 141 -20.92 10.06 -16.63
CA ALA A 141 -21.73 9.07 -17.33
C ALA A 141 -20.92 7.82 -17.70
N LEU A 142 -19.67 8.01 -18.14
CA LEU A 142 -18.72 6.93 -18.44
C LEU A 142 -18.31 6.18 -17.17
N TYR A 143 -18.05 6.91 -16.08
CA TYR A 143 -17.77 6.32 -14.77
C TYR A 143 -18.97 5.53 -14.24
N TYR A 144 -20.18 6.04 -14.40
CA TYR A 144 -21.40 5.35 -13.97
C TYR A 144 -21.65 4.07 -14.77
N THR A 145 -21.30 4.05 -16.07
CA THR A 145 -21.46 2.88 -16.94
C THR A 145 -20.35 1.83 -16.75
N LEU A 146 -19.14 2.24 -16.39
CA LEU A 146 -18.00 1.35 -16.13
C LEU A 146 -17.90 0.87 -14.68
N ARG A 147 -18.64 1.47 -13.74
CA ARG A 147 -18.60 1.10 -12.32
C ARG A 147 -19.42 -0.17 -12.08
N GLY A 148 -18.87 -1.28 -12.57
CA GLY A 148 -19.12 -2.58 -11.97
C GLY A 148 -18.88 -2.50 -10.46
N SER A 149 -19.80 -3.07 -9.70
CA SER A 149 -19.83 -3.10 -8.24
C SER A 149 -18.46 -3.42 -7.64
N GLY A 150 -17.93 -2.53 -6.79
CA GLY A 150 -16.73 -2.81 -5.98
C GLY A 150 -15.58 -1.83 -6.20
N SER A 151 -15.65 -0.67 -5.57
CA SER A 151 -14.45 0.14 -5.32
C SER A 151 -14.62 0.83 -3.98
N THR A 152 -14.64 -0.01 -2.95
CA THR A 152 -14.51 0.44 -1.57
C THR A 152 -13.04 0.79 -1.35
N GLN A 153 -12.84 1.91 -0.69
CA GLN A 153 -11.55 2.55 -0.43
C GLN A 153 -10.53 1.59 0.19
N ASN A 154 -9.30 1.57 -0.35
CA ASN A 154 -7.99 1.47 0.32
C ASN A 154 -7.85 0.70 1.65
N MET A 155 -8.64 -0.33 1.90
CA MET A 155 -8.38 -1.26 3.00
C MET A 155 -7.62 -2.43 2.40
N PHE A 156 -6.30 -2.39 2.54
CA PHE A 156 -5.47 -3.53 2.22
C PHE A 156 -5.88 -4.70 3.10
N THR A 157 -6.23 -5.83 2.51
CA THR A 157 -6.35 -7.09 3.27
C THR A 157 -4.97 -7.52 3.75
N ALA A 158 -4.91 -8.42 4.75
CA ALA A 158 -3.62 -8.96 5.20
C ALA A 158 -2.83 -9.60 4.06
N GLU A 159 -3.51 -10.30 3.15
CA GLU A 159 -2.91 -10.93 1.97
C GLU A 159 -2.32 -9.89 1.00
N GLU A 160 -3.05 -8.81 0.71
CA GLU A 160 -2.55 -7.73 -0.16
C GLU A 160 -1.35 -7.02 0.47
N LEU A 161 -1.36 -6.82 1.80
CA LEU A 161 -0.26 -6.20 2.53
C LEU A 161 1.00 -7.10 2.53
N ILE A 162 0.85 -8.40 2.77
CA ILE A 162 1.95 -9.37 2.71
C ILE A 162 2.55 -9.39 1.30
N THR A 163 1.71 -9.48 0.27
CA THR A 163 2.14 -9.44 -1.13
C THR A 163 2.91 -8.15 -1.45
N PHE A 164 2.43 -7.00 -0.97
CA PHE A 164 3.10 -5.72 -1.17
C PHE A 164 4.48 -5.67 -0.49
N ILE A 165 4.63 -6.28 0.69
CA ILE A 165 5.91 -6.35 1.42
C ILE A 165 6.88 -7.32 0.73
N GLU A 166 6.39 -8.48 0.26
CA GLU A 166 7.19 -9.46 -0.48
C GLU A 166 7.74 -8.87 -1.78
N LEU A 167 6.93 -8.10 -2.52
CA LEU A 167 7.36 -7.33 -3.70
C LEU A 167 8.49 -6.33 -3.42
N HIS A 168 8.61 -5.83 -2.19
CA HIS A 168 9.70 -4.92 -1.79
C HIS A 168 10.93 -5.67 -1.26
N SER A 169 10.82 -6.98 -1.02
CA SER A 169 11.90 -7.85 -0.56
C SER A 169 12.61 -8.58 -1.71
N GLU A 170 11.91 -8.79 -2.82
CA GLU A 170 12.49 -9.37 -4.02
C GLU A 170 13.22 -8.28 -4.82
N ASP A 171 14.54 -8.42 -4.95
CA ASP A 171 15.48 -7.52 -5.62
C ASP A 171 15.27 -7.37 -7.15
N HIS A 172 14.11 -7.73 -7.67
CA HIS A 172 13.87 -7.74 -9.10
C HIS A 172 13.21 -6.43 -9.57
N ILE A 173 14.06 -5.51 -10.06
CA ILE A 173 14.06 -5.05 -11.49
C ILE A 173 14.84 -3.73 -11.69
N ASN A 174 15.11 -2.89 -10.68
CA ASN A 174 15.67 -1.54 -10.93
C ASN A 174 16.75 -1.00 -9.97
N GLY A 175 17.37 -1.82 -9.11
CA GLY A 175 18.43 -1.33 -8.20
C GLY A 175 17.98 -0.28 -7.17
N ASN A 176 16.68 -0.04 -7.06
CA ASN A 176 16.01 0.78 -6.07
C ASN A 176 15.10 -0.07 -5.14
N GLY A 177 15.30 -1.39 -5.14
CA GLY A 177 14.59 -2.34 -4.27
C GLY A 177 14.77 -1.96 -2.81
N GLY A 178 13.69 -2.07 -2.03
CA GLY A 178 13.72 -1.75 -0.62
C GLY A 178 14.73 -2.64 0.09
N THR A 179 15.57 -2.05 0.92
CA THR A 179 16.60 -2.74 1.71
C THR A 179 16.00 -3.51 2.89
N LEU A 180 14.89 -4.20 2.70
CA LEU A 180 14.26 -4.99 3.76
C LEU A 180 14.92 -6.36 3.77
N GLU A 181 15.65 -6.66 4.86
CA GLU A 181 16.21 -7.99 5.08
C GLU A 181 15.09 -9.03 5.01
N THR A 182 15.31 -10.13 4.29
CA THR A 182 14.33 -11.22 4.12
C THR A 182 13.78 -11.73 5.46
N ARG A 183 14.58 -11.64 6.53
CA ARG A 183 14.15 -11.96 7.90
C ARG A 183 13.11 -11.00 8.46
N THR A 184 13.25 -9.70 8.20
CA THR A 184 12.27 -8.69 8.63
C THR A 184 10.93 -8.91 7.92
N VAL A 185 10.97 -9.24 6.63
CA VAL A 185 9.78 -9.56 5.84
C VAL A 185 9.07 -10.80 6.38
N ALA A 186 9.82 -11.88 6.63
CA ALA A 186 9.28 -13.09 7.24
C ALA A 186 8.67 -12.84 8.63
N LEU A 187 9.30 -11.99 9.45
CA LEU A 187 8.78 -11.61 10.76
C LEU A 187 7.47 -10.83 10.64
N ILE A 188 7.40 -9.83 9.76
CA ILE A 188 6.18 -9.04 9.56
C ILE A 188 5.05 -9.93 9.04
N ARG A 189 5.34 -10.79 8.06
CA ARG A 189 4.41 -11.79 7.53
C ARG A 189 3.82 -12.65 8.65
N ASN A 190 4.67 -13.22 9.49
CA ASN A 190 4.23 -14.06 10.62
C ASN A 190 3.36 -13.30 11.62
N ILE A 191 3.65 -12.03 11.90
CA ILE A 191 2.85 -11.20 12.82
C ILE A 191 1.49 -10.89 12.22
N VAL A 192 1.44 -10.49 10.94
CA VAL A 192 0.19 -10.16 10.25
C VAL A 192 -0.71 -11.39 10.19
N GLU A 193 -0.18 -12.55 9.80
CA GLU A 193 -0.93 -13.81 9.80
C GLU A 193 -1.40 -14.22 11.22
N ALA A 194 -0.62 -13.94 12.25
CA ALA A 194 -0.98 -14.28 13.63
C ALA A 194 -2.16 -13.45 14.17
N GLN A 195 -2.42 -12.27 13.61
CA GLN A 195 -3.59 -11.46 13.99
C GLN A 195 -4.90 -12.03 13.44
N GLU A 196 -4.85 -12.76 12.32
CA GLU A 196 -6.03 -13.34 11.69
C GLU A 196 -6.30 -14.79 12.13
N LYS A 197 -5.28 -15.52 12.57
CA LYS A 197 -5.41 -16.92 13.00
C LYS A 197 -6.17 -17.06 14.32
N VAL A 198 -7.12 -17.98 14.36
CA VAL A 198 -7.86 -18.36 15.57
C VAL A 198 -7.11 -19.50 16.27
N VAL A 199 -7.32 -19.68 17.58
CA VAL A 199 -6.72 -20.78 18.36
C VAL A 199 -6.97 -22.14 17.70
N GLY A 200 -8.11 -22.32 17.02
CA GLY A 200 -8.43 -23.54 16.27
C GLY A 200 -7.47 -23.85 15.13
N ASP A 201 -6.90 -22.82 14.48
CA ASP A 201 -6.00 -22.98 13.32
C ASP A 201 -4.59 -23.42 13.74
N VAL A 202 -4.22 -23.13 14.99
CA VAL A 202 -2.91 -23.47 15.57
C VAL A 202 -3.00 -24.67 16.53
N ALA A 203 -4.19 -24.96 17.05
CA ALA A 203 -4.41 -26.06 17.98
C ALA A 203 -4.11 -27.41 17.33
N LYS A 204 -3.35 -28.24 18.04
CA LYS A 204 -3.19 -29.65 17.67
C LYS A 204 -4.51 -30.39 17.94
N LYS A 205 -4.90 -31.25 16.99
CA LYS A 205 -6.05 -32.15 17.18
C LYS A 205 -5.87 -32.98 18.45
N LEU A 206 -6.94 -33.13 19.22
CA LEU A 206 -6.92 -33.82 20.52
C LEU A 206 -6.34 -35.24 20.45
N GLU A 207 -6.61 -35.96 19.35
CA GLU A 207 -6.09 -37.30 19.08
C GLU A 207 -4.55 -37.36 19.01
N SER A 208 -3.92 -36.26 18.64
CA SER A 208 -2.45 -36.14 18.55
C SER A 208 -1.80 -35.62 19.83
N VAL A 209 -2.60 -35.35 20.87
CA VAL A 209 -2.13 -34.84 22.15
C VAL A 209 -1.94 -36.01 23.11
N TYR A 210 -0.71 -36.18 23.62
CA TYR A 210 -0.45 -37.14 24.68
C TYR A 210 -1.04 -36.63 26.00
N MET A 211 -1.98 -37.40 26.55
CA MET A 211 -2.72 -37.06 27.76
C MET A 211 -2.53 -38.16 28.82
N VAL A 212 -2.63 -37.81 30.10
CA VAL A 212 -2.54 -38.75 31.20
C VAL A 212 -3.84 -38.74 32.01
N ASN A 213 -4.32 -39.91 32.40
CA ASN A 213 -5.50 -40.02 33.26
C ASN A 213 -5.16 -39.62 34.70
N GLY A 214 -5.97 -38.77 35.34
CA GLY A 214 -5.78 -38.31 36.71
C GLY A 214 -5.86 -39.41 37.78
N GLN A 215 -6.49 -40.54 37.46
CA GLN A 215 -6.60 -41.70 38.34
C GLN A 215 -5.46 -42.72 38.13
N LEU A 216 -4.52 -42.43 37.23
CA LEU A 216 -3.39 -43.31 36.96
C LEU A 216 -2.38 -43.27 38.12
N GLU A 217 -2.14 -44.41 38.77
CA GLU A 217 -1.06 -44.52 39.75
C GLU A 217 0.32 -44.43 39.05
N LEU A 218 1.12 -43.47 39.51
CA LEU A 218 2.44 -43.17 38.96
C LEU A 218 3.48 -44.22 39.37
N SER A 219 3.51 -45.35 38.67
CA SER A 219 4.59 -46.34 38.76
C SER A 219 5.84 -45.90 37.98
N LYS A 220 7.03 -46.37 38.38
CA LYS A 220 8.30 -46.08 37.69
C LYS A 220 8.25 -46.40 36.19
N ALA A 221 7.58 -47.47 35.79
CA ALA A 221 7.40 -47.84 34.38
C ALA A 221 6.54 -46.84 33.62
N GLN A 222 5.46 -46.34 34.24
CA GLN A 222 4.58 -45.32 33.64
C GLN A 222 5.30 -43.96 33.56
N LEU A 223 6.07 -43.60 34.59
CA LEU A 223 6.88 -42.39 34.58
C LEU A 223 7.92 -42.40 33.44
N GLN A 224 8.58 -43.55 33.20
CA GLN A 224 9.53 -43.69 32.10
C GLN A 224 8.84 -43.56 30.73
N LYS A 225 7.62 -44.06 30.59
CA LYS A 225 6.79 -43.89 29.38
C LYS A 225 6.43 -42.41 29.15
N ILE A 226 6.01 -41.70 30.19
CA ILE A 226 5.68 -40.26 30.10
C ILE A 226 6.92 -39.45 29.74
N LEU A 227 8.07 -39.76 30.33
CA LEU A 227 9.35 -39.10 30.03
C LEU A 227 9.81 -39.35 28.59
N SER A 228 9.50 -40.51 28.00
CA SER A 228 9.85 -40.82 26.61
C SER A 228 9.16 -39.91 25.58
N TRP A 229 8.04 -39.28 25.94
CA TRP A 229 7.32 -38.37 25.04
C TRP A 229 8.02 -37.01 24.85
N GLY A 230 8.92 -36.62 25.76
CA GLY A 230 9.74 -35.40 25.62
C GLY A 230 8.99 -34.07 25.80
N PHE A 231 7.72 -34.09 26.25
CA PHE A 231 6.95 -32.86 26.48
C PHE A 231 7.16 -32.28 27.88
N SER A 232 7.28 -30.96 27.98
CA SER A 232 7.45 -30.26 29.27
C SER A 232 6.14 -30.07 30.04
N LYS A 233 5.01 -30.00 29.34
CA LYS A 233 3.67 -29.84 29.92
C LYS A 233 2.76 -30.90 29.32
N ILE A 234 2.17 -31.72 30.17
CA ILE A 234 1.34 -32.85 29.75
C ILE A 234 -0.04 -32.68 30.36
N PRO A 235 -1.10 -32.59 29.56
CA PRO A 235 -2.46 -32.43 30.05
C PRO A 235 -2.92 -33.66 30.82
N VAL A 236 -3.58 -33.43 31.97
CA VAL A 236 -4.22 -34.47 32.78
C VAL A 236 -5.72 -34.37 32.60
N TYR A 237 -6.35 -35.49 32.27
CA TYR A 237 -7.79 -35.60 32.11
C TYR A 237 -8.36 -36.59 33.12
N GLU A 238 -9.62 -36.39 33.49
CA GLU A 238 -10.41 -37.36 34.22
C GLU A 238 -11.65 -37.71 33.41
N THR A 239 -11.97 -39.00 33.38
CA THR A 239 -13.18 -39.50 32.70
C THR A 239 -14.36 -39.27 33.64
N GLY A 240 -15.24 -38.32 33.30
CA GLY A 240 -16.49 -38.13 34.02
C GLY A 240 -17.46 -39.30 33.78
N ALA A 241 -18.43 -39.48 34.69
CA ALA A 241 -19.52 -40.45 34.52
C ALA A 241 -20.54 -40.03 33.44
N ASP A 242 -20.55 -38.75 33.05
CA ASP A 242 -21.45 -38.22 32.04
C ASP A 242 -20.93 -38.51 30.63
N VAL A 243 -21.83 -38.92 29.74
CA VAL A 243 -21.55 -39.20 28.33
C VAL A 243 -22.16 -38.10 27.47
N TYR A 244 -21.48 -37.65 26.42
CA TYR A 244 -22.09 -36.73 25.45
C TYR A 244 -23.25 -37.43 24.71
N GLU A 245 -24.47 -36.92 24.86
CA GLU A 245 -25.71 -37.49 24.27
C GLU A 245 -25.63 -37.70 22.75
N ASP A 246 -24.89 -36.85 22.03
CA ASP A 246 -24.77 -36.92 20.56
C ASP A 246 -23.69 -37.87 20.03
N SER A 247 -22.73 -38.32 20.87
CA SER A 247 -21.54 -39.04 20.39
C SER A 247 -21.19 -40.31 21.16
N GLY A 248 -21.86 -40.58 22.29
CA GLY A 248 -21.58 -41.76 23.12
C GLY A 248 -20.18 -41.74 23.77
N LEU A 249 -19.43 -40.65 23.64
CA LEU A 249 -18.08 -40.50 24.18
C LEU A 249 -18.13 -39.97 25.62
N PRO A 250 -17.35 -40.56 26.54
CA PRO A 250 -17.32 -40.11 27.93
C PRO A 250 -16.76 -38.69 28.00
N LYS A 251 -17.40 -37.84 28.81
CA LYS A 251 -17.05 -36.44 28.98
C LYS A 251 -15.71 -36.35 29.70
N MET A 252 -14.69 -35.89 28.98
CA MET A 252 -13.36 -35.69 29.56
C MET A 252 -13.31 -34.35 30.28
N ARG A 253 -13.00 -34.39 31.58
CA ARG A 253 -12.77 -33.18 32.38
C ARG A 253 -11.27 -32.92 32.44
N PHE A 254 -10.85 -31.73 32.00
CA PHE A 254 -9.46 -31.31 32.15
C PHE A 254 -9.20 -30.91 33.60
N LEU A 255 -8.28 -31.62 34.27
CA LEU A 255 -7.91 -31.35 35.66
C LEU A 255 -6.77 -30.34 35.78
N GLY A 256 -5.90 -30.28 34.77
CA GLY A 256 -4.71 -29.43 34.80
C GLY A 256 -3.59 -30.00 33.94
N HIS A 257 -2.36 -29.58 34.20
CA HIS A 257 -1.18 -30.09 33.47
C HIS A 257 -0.09 -30.51 34.44
N VAL A 258 0.57 -31.62 34.13
CA VAL A 258 1.80 -32.03 34.79
C VAL A 258 2.96 -31.28 34.14
N GLN A 259 3.69 -30.51 34.95
CA GLN A 259 4.92 -29.87 34.51
C GLN A 259 6.12 -30.74 34.88
N ILE A 260 6.83 -31.24 33.88
CA ILE A 260 8.08 -31.98 34.07
C ILE A 260 9.23 -30.98 34.06
N ARG A 261 9.89 -30.80 35.19
CA ARG A 261 11.15 -30.05 35.27
C ARG A 261 12.29 -31.01 35.51
N VAL A 262 13.12 -31.20 34.49
CA VAL A 262 14.38 -31.96 34.64
C VAL A 262 15.38 -31.03 35.30
N LYS A 263 15.51 -31.10 36.64
CA LYS A 263 16.66 -30.51 37.33
C LYS A 263 17.90 -31.33 36.94
N ARG A 264 18.91 -30.68 36.35
CA ARG A 264 20.25 -31.26 36.22
C ARG A 264 20.74 -31.66 37.63
N CYS A 265 20.72 -32.97 37.90
CA CYS A 265 21.26 -33.69 39.05
C CYS A 265 20.80 -33.32 40.48
N ARG A 266 20.42 -34.39 41.21
CA ARG A 266 20.13 -34.56 42.65
C ARG A 266 18.74 -34.08 43.12
N SER A 267 17.87 -35.09 43.30
CA SER A 267 16.56 -35.07 43.96
C SER A 267 15.38 -34.50 43.16
N LEU A 268 14.51 -35.42 42.69
CA LEU A 268 13.18 -35.13 42.17
C LEU A 268 12.27 -34.77 43.36
N THR A 269 11.71 -33.57 43.36
CA THR A 269 10.62 -33.20 44.27
C THR A 269 9.43 -32.80 43.40
N LEU A 270 8.39 -33.63 43.43
CA LEU A 270 7.09 -33.32 42.82
C LEU A 270 6.37 -32.35 43.77
N LEU A 271 6.10 -31.13 43.30
CA LEU A 271 5.22 -30.18 43.98
C LEU A 271 3.87 -30.23 43.27
N GLY A 272 2.85 -30.69 43.97
CA GLY A 272 1.46 -30.60 43.53
C GLY A 272 0.93 -29.18 43.74
N GLY A 273 0.17 -28.69 42.77
CA GLY A 273 -0.62 -27.46 42.82
C GLY A 273 -2.02 -27.75 42.32
#